data_AF-A0A5B1QPN2-F1
#
_entry.id   AF-A0A5B1QPN2-F1
#
_cell.length_a   1.000
_cell.length_b   1.000
_cell.length_c   1.000
_cell.angle_alpha   90.00
_cell.angle_beta   90.00
_cell.angle_gamma   90.00
#
_symmetry.space_group_name_H-M   'P 1'
#
loop_
_entity.id
_entity.type
_entity.pdbx_description
1 polymer ?
#
loop_
_entity_poly.entity_id
_entity_poly.type
_entity_poly.pdbx_seq_one_letter_code
_entity_poly.pdbx_strand_id
1 'polypeptide(L)'
;MLAPVRSPQAWRSLRLLHSSAVAHNRVGPPDAISNLRPILYDDPVPLSSEELRHPYSLSEFRGDPAEYQWKLQRQQLDAWNHAFWTDSNARFERAKAAVLSSLPESASADARELALADFYKQWVLQETTRQENYTREWRQRSFEEIKLAARVHYQKLVARMFGS
;
A
#
# COMPACT_ATOMS: atom_id res chain seq x y z
N MET A 1 -22.24 -14.53 66.56
CA MET A 1 -21.22 -14.90 65.56
C MET A 1 -21.90 -14.88 64.20
N LEU A 2 -21.62 -13.86 63.38
CA LEU A 2 -22.26 -13.66 62.07
C LEU A 2 -21.43 -14.35 60.98
N ALA A 3 -22.04 -15.24 60.20
CA ALA A 3 -21.39 -15.92 59.09
C ALA A 3 -21.17 -14.97 57.91
N PRO A 4 -20.06 -15.07 57.15
CA PRO A 4 -19.83 -14.24 55.98
C PRO A 4 -20.72 -14.70 54.81
N VAL A 5 -21.53 -13.78 54.30
CA VAL A 5 -22.31 -13.94 53.08
C VAL A 5 -21.35 -14.01 51.90
N ARG A 6 -21.25 -15.18 51.26
CA ARG A 6 -20.51 -15.34 50.00
C ARG A 6 -21.20 -14.50 48.92
N SER A 7 -20.49 -13.49 48.41
CA SER A 7 -20.86 -12.76 47.21
C SER A 7 -21.00 -13.74 46.03
N PRO A 8 -22.08 -13.71 45.25
CA PRO A 8 -22.18 -14.56 44.07
C PRO A 8 -21.08 -14.13 43.09
N GLN A 9 -20.27 -15.10 42.66
CA GLN A 9 -19.30 -14.92 41.58
C GLN A 9 -20.05 -14.31 40.40
N ALA A 10 -19.67 -13.09 40.03
CA ALA A 10 -20.15 -12.46 38.80
C ALA A 10 -19.74 -13.38 37.65
N TRP A 11 -20.75 -14.00 37.04
CA TRP A 11 -20.59 -14.77 35.82
C TRP A 11 -20.04 -13.79 34.79
N ARG A 12 -18.74 -13.89 34.51
CA ARG A 12 -18.13 -13.16 33.41
C ARG A 12 -18.83 -13.68 32.16
N SER A 13 -19.80 -12.93 31.69
CA SER A 13 -20.39 -13.08 30.36
C SER A 13 -19.23 -13.16 29.38
N LEU A 14 -18.94 -14.37 28.93
CA LEU A 14 -18.08 -14.59 27.78
C LEU A 14 -18.84 -13.95 26.63
N ARG A 15 -18.45 -12.75 26.24
CA ARG A 15 -18.93 -12.12 25.00
C ARG A 15 -18.40 -12.97 23.86
N LEU A 16 -19.13 -14.03 23.51
CA LEU A 16 -18.79 -14.99 22.47
C LEU A 16 -18.90 -14.38 21.05
N LEU A 17 -19.44 -13.17 20.94
CA LEU A 17 -19.55 -12.43 19.69
C LEU A 17 -18.79 -11.11 19.83
N HIS A 18 -17.49 -11.17 19.55
CA HIS A 18 -16.71 -9.96 19.29
C HIS A 18 -17.05 -9.49 17.89
N SER A 19 -17.97 -8.53 17.78
CA SER A 19 -18.14 -7.74 16.56
C SER A 19 -17.06 -6.66 16.58
N SER A 20 -15.82 -7.01 16.26
CA SER A 20 -14.84 -5.98 15.91
C SER A 20 -15.21 -5.47 14.52
N ALA A 21 -15.18 -4.15 14.34
CA ALA A 21 -15.32 -3.56 13.02
C ALA A 21 -14.23 -4.15 12.11
N VAL A 22 -14.62 -4.66 10.95
CA VAL A 22 -13.66 -5.17 9.97
C VAL A 22 -12.86 -3.98 9.47
N ALA A 23 -11.54 -4.06 9.60
CA ALA A 23 -10.68 -3.04 9.04
C ALA A 23 -10.66 -3.17 7.51
N HIS A 24 -10.88 -2.06 6.81
CA HIS A 24 -10.99 -2.04 5.36
C HIS A 24 -10.01 -1.02 4.78
N ASN A 25 -9.18 -1.45 3.84
CA ASN A 25 -8.32 -0.52 3.13
C ASN A 25 -9.16 0.50 2.37
N ARG A 26 -8.78 1.77 2.45
CA ARG A 26 -9.48 2.86 1.77
C ARG A 26 -8.67 3.31 0.57
N VAL A 27 -9.34 3.74 -0.48
CA VAL A 27 -8.70 4.21 -1.71
C VAL A 27 -9.00 5.70 -1.86
N GLY A 28 -7.95 6.51 -2.00
CA GLY A 28 -8.04 7.95 -2.17
C GLY A 28 -8.40 8.39 -3.60
N PRO A 29 -8.55 9.71 -3.82
CA PRO A 29 -8.70 10.29 -5.15
C PRO A 29 -7.43 10.06 -6.00
N PRO A 30 -7.53 10.15 -7.34
CA PRO A 30 -6.36 10.04 -8.20
C PRO A 30 -5.36 11.18 -7.94
N ASP A 31 -4.07 10.84 -7.88
CA ASP A 31 -2.98 11.82 -7.76
C ASP A 31 -2.87 12.69 -9.02
N ALA A 32 -2.56 13.97 -8.84
CA ALA A 32 -2.59 14.96 -9.93
C ALA A 32 -1.50 14.74 -10.99
N ILE A 33 -0.41 14.03 -10.66
CA ILE A 33 0.72 13.81 -11.57
C ILE A 33 0.77 12.36 -12.02
N SER A 34 0.74 11.41 -11.08
CA SER A 34 0.84 9.98 -11.40
C SER A 34 -0.48 9.37 -11.87
N ASN A 35 -1.62 10.00 -11.60
CA ASN A 35 -2.99 9.47 -11.81
C ASN A 35 -3.29 8.15 -11.05
N LEU A 36 -2.37 7.69 -10.19
CA LEU A 36 -2.58 6.53 -9.35
C LEU A 36 -3.42 6.89 -8.13
N ARG A 37 -4.15 5.91 -7.60
CA ARG A 37 -4.96 6.10 -6.39
C ARG A 37 -4.19 5.60 -5.17
N PRO A 38 -3.92 6.45 -4.17
CA PRO A 38 -3.23 6.02 -2.96
C PRO A 38 -4.14 5.11 -2.13
N ILE A 39 -3.55 4.09 -1.52
CA ILE A 39 -4.24 3.16 -0.62
C ILE A 39 -3.89 3.55 0.81
N LEU A 40 -4.92 3.82 1.61
CA LEU A 40 -4.81 4.01 3.05
C LEU A 40 -5.07 2.66 3.72
N TYR A 41 -4.00 2.08 4.26
CA TYR A 41 -4.06 0.81 4.96
C TYR A 41 -4.60 1.02 6.37
N ASP A 42 -5.84 0.58 6.60
CA ASP A 42 -6.44 0.51 7.94
C ASP A 42 -5.89 -0.75 8.66
N ASP A 43 -4.56 -0.88 8.79
CA ASP A 43 -3.96 -1.99 9.52
C ASP A 43 -4.22 -1.78 11.03
N PRO A 44 -4.99 -2.66 11.70
CA PRO A 44 -5.31 -2.45 13.11
C PRO A 44 -4.01 -2.50 13.92
N VAL A 45 -3.73 -1.42 14.65
CA VAL A 45 -2.74 -1.46 15.73
C VAL A 45 -3.29 -2.46 16.75
N PRO A 46 -2.54 -3.51 17.14
CA PRO A 46 -3.01 -4.42 18.16
C PRO A 46 -3.21 -3.62 19.46
N LEU A 47 -4.47 -3.28 19.75
CA LEU A 47 -4.83 -2.72 21.04
C LEU A 47 -4.77 -3.90 22.03
N SER A 48 -3.61 -4.11 22.64
CA SER A 48 -3.57 -4.87 23.87
C SER A 48 -4.41 -4.10 24.89
N SER A 49 -5.31 -4.76 25.60
CA SER A 49 -6.23 -4.21 26.60
C SER A 49 -5.56 -3.51 27.81
N GLU A 50 -4.28 -3.19 27.71
CA GLU A 50 -3.42 -2.58 28.70
C GLU A 50 -3.17 -1.11 28.34
N GLU A 51 -4.23 -0.32 28.25
CA GLU A 51 -4.20 1.16 28.13
C GLU A 51 -3.47 1.88 29.29
N LEU A 52 -2.72 1.14 30.13
CA LEU A 52 -1.97 1.60 31.31
C LEU A 52 -0.51 1.13 31.30
N ARG A 53 0.12 0.86 30.15
CA ARG A 53 1.57 0.61 30.08
C ARG A 53 2.29 1.77 29.40
N HIS A 54 3.36 2.22 30.04
CA HIS A 54 4.18 3.39 29.71
C HIS A 54 4.46 3.57 28.20
N PRO A 55 4.68 4.82 27.73
CA PRO A 55 4.92 5.17 26.31
C PRO A 55 6.18 4.53 25.67
N TYR A 56 6.87 3.63 26.37
CA TYR A 56 8.05 2.90 25.91
C TYR A 56 7.97 1.40 26.30
N SER A 57 6.76 0.82 26.36
CA SER A 57 6.63 -0.58 26.78
C SER A 57 6.99 -1.49 25.60
N LEU A 58 7.98 -2.38 25.79
CA LEU A 58 8.35 -3.40 24.79
C LEU A 58 7.18 -4.34 24.40
N SER A 59 6.08 -4.33 25.16
CA SER A 59 4.83 -5.02 24.80
C SER A 59 4.22 -4.53 23.49
N GLU A 60 4.46 -3.28 23.09
CA GLU A 60 3.95 -2.71 21.83
C GLU A 60 4.60 -3.36 20.59
N PHE A 61 5.80 -3.95 20.75
CA PHE A 61 6.54 -4.63 19.70
C PHE A 61 6.27 -6.14 19.62
N ARG A 62 5.23 -6.65 20.30
CA ARG A 62 4.89 -8.09 20.30
C ARG A 62 4.16 -8.59 19.04
N GLY A 63 4.11 -7.78 17.98
CA GLY A 63 3.56 -8.20 16.70
C GLY A 63 4.40 -9.30 16.04
N ASP A 64 3.78 -10.12 15.19
CA ASP A 64 4.52 -11.08 14.35
C ASP A 64 5.45 -10.30 13.40
N PRO A 65 6.78 -10.47 13.50
CA PRO A 65 7.73 -9.77 12.62
C PRO A 65 7.44 -10.00 11.14
N ALA A 66 6.90 -11.17 10.77
CA ALA A 66 6.55 -11.48 9.40
C ALA A 66 5.36 -10.65 8.90
N GLU A 67 4.37 -10.39 9.76
CA GLU A 67 3.23 -9.54 9.43
C GLU A 67 3.64 -8.08 9.25
N TYR A 68 4.49 -7.57 10.16
CA TYR A 68 5.05 -6.24 10.02
C TYR A 68 5.87 -6.09 8.74
N GLN A 69 6.75 -7.07 8.46
CA GLN A 69 7.56 -7.08 7.24
C GLN A 69 6.68 -7.06 5.98
N TRP A 70 5.64 -7.89 5.92
CA TRP A 70 4.72 -7.91 4.78
C TRP A 70 4.01 -6.56 4.59
N LYS A 71 3.46 -5.97 5.66
CA LYS A 71 2.77 -4.68 5.62
C LYS A 71 3.70 -3.55 5.14
N LEU A 72 4.93 -3.52 5.67
CA LEU A 72 5.93 -2.56 5.27
C LEU A 72 6.33 -2.73 3.80
N GLN A 73 6.57 -3.96 3.35
CA GLN A 73 6.94 -4.25 1.96
C GLN A 73 5.83 -3.85 0.99
N ARG A 74 4.56 -4.08 1.34
CA ARG A 74 3.40 -3.64 0.56
C ARG A 74 3.38 -2.11 0.39
N GLN A 75 3.53 -1.37 1.48
CA GLN A 75 3.57 0.11 1.42
C GLN A 75 4.77 0.64 0.63
N GLN A 76 5.94 0.01 0.77
CA GLN A 76 7.13 0.37 -0.01
C GLN A 76 6.95 0.10 -1.51
N LEU A 77 6.27 -1.00 -1.86
CA LEU A 77 5.97 -1.35 -3.25
C LEU A 77 5.03 -0.31 -3.89
N ASP A 78 3.99 0.10 -3.16
CA ASP A 78 3.07 1.16 -3.62
C ASP A 78 3.77 2.50 -3.77
N ALA A 79 4.59 2.90 -2.79
CA ALA A 79 5.35 4.14 -2.84
C ALA A 79 6.33 4.16 -4.01
N TRP A 80 6.99 3.02 -4.29
CA TRP A 80 7.88 2.87 -5.42
C TRP A 80 7.14 2.97 -6.77
N ASN A 81 5.98 2.30 -6.89
CA ASN A 81 5.12 2.40 -8.06
C ASN A 81 4.67 3.86 -8.30
N HIS A 82 4.19 4.51 -7.25
CA HIS A 82 3.80 5.91 -7.31
C HIS A 82 4.95 6.81 -7.81
N ALA A 83 6.13 6.69 -7.18
CA ALA A 83 7.30 7.48 -7.56
C ALA A 83 7.72 7.26 -9.02
N PHE A 84 7.68 6.01 -9.50
CA PHE A 84 7.99 5.69 -10.89
C PHE A 84 7.05 6.41 -11.87
N TRP A 85 5.74 6.34 -11.63
CA TRP A 85 4.74 6.97 -12.50
C TRP A 85 4.73 8.49 -12.39
N THR A 86 4.97 9.06 -11.20
CA THR A 86 5.16 10.50 -11.04
C THR A 86 6.32 10.98 -11.91
N ASP A 87 7.48 10.33 -11.86
CA ASP A 87 8.64 10.69 -12.68
C ASP A 87 8.37 10.48 -14.18
N SER A 88 7.76 9.34 -14.55
CA SER A 88 7.43 9.01 -15.93
C SER A 88 6.54 10.07 -16.57
N ASN A 89 5.44 10.42 -15.89
CA ASN A 89 4.47 11.40 -16.38
C ASN A 89 5.09 12.81 -16.40
N ALA A 90 5.89 13.17 -15.38
CA ALA A 90 6.57 14.46 -15.37
C ALA A 90 7.58 14.60 -16.51
N ARG A 91 8.33 13.53 -16.84
CA ARG A 91 9.25 13.53 -17.99
C ARG A 91 8.49 13.61 -19.32
N PHE A 92 7.37 12.87 -19.43
CA PHE A 92 6.52 12.88 -20.61
C PHE A 92 5.97 14.30 -20.89
N GLU A 93 5.35 14.94 -19.89
CA GLU A 93 4.79 16.29 -20.06
C GLU A 93 5.87 17.33 -20.34
N ARG A 94 7.04 17.22 -19.70
CA ARG A 94 8.19 18.10 -20.02
C ARG A 94 8.67 17.94 -21.46
N ALA A 95 8.80 16.70 -21.95
CA ALA A 95 9.26 16.44 -23.31
C ALA A 95 8.23 16.88 -24.35
N LYS A 96 6.95 16.61 -24.09
CA LYS A 96 5.82 17.08 -24.91
C LYS A 96 5.79 18.61 -25.01
N ALA A 97 5.94 19.29 -23.87
CA ALA A 97 6.00 20.76 -23.84
C ALA A 97 7.20 21.29 -24.64
N ALA A 98 8.36 20.64 -24.55
CA ALA A 98 9.54 21.01 -25.32
C ALA A 98 9.30 20.90 -26.85
N VAL A 99 8.67 19.82 -27.31
CA VAL A 99 8.30 19.64 -28.73
C VAL A 99 7.29 20.69 -29.18
N LEU A 100 6.32 21.03 -28.34
CA LEU A 100 5.36 22.09 -28.67
C LEU A 100 6.00 23.47 -28.71
N SER A 101 6.98 23.74 -27.84
CA SER A 101 7.69 25.02 -27.78
C SER A 101 8.69 25.24 -28.91
N SER A 102 9.17 24.17 -29.55
CA SER A 102 10.09 24.27 -30.68
C SER A 102 9.39 24.56 -32.00
N LEU A 103 8.06 24.41 -32.05
CA LEU A 103 7.25 24.75 -33.21
C LEU A 103 7.05 26.27 -33.29
N PRO A 104 7.06 26.87 -34.50
CA PRO A 104 6.73 28.28 -34.67
C PRO A 104 5.27 28.54 -34.27
N GLU A 105 4.99 29.72 -33.71
CA GLU A 105 3.63 30.12 -33.32
C GLU A 105 2.65 30.12 -34.51
N SER A 106 3.17 30.32 -35.73
CA SER A 106 2.42 30.29 -36.98
C SER A 106 2.20 28.87 -37.54
N ALA A 107 2.62 27.82 -36.85
CA ALA A 107 2.42 26.44 -37.29
C ALA A 107 0.92 26.12 -37.40
N SER A 108 0.52 25.46 -38.49
CA SER A 108 -0.84 24.96 -38.66
C SER A 108 -1.15 23.86 -37.63
N ALA A 109 -2.44 23.61 -37.41
CA ALA A 109 -2.88 22.50 -36.54
C ALA A 109 -2.31 21.16 -37.02
N ASP A 110 -2.37 20.87 -38.32
CA ASP A 110 -1.84 19.65 -38.93
C ASP A 110 -0.33 19.45 -38.68
N ALA A 111 0.46 20.52 -38.78
CA ALA A 111 1.90 20.46 -38.51
C ALA A 111 2.19 20.13 -37.04
N ARG A 112 1.37 20.65 -36.12
CA ARG A 112 1.48 20.36 -34.69
C ARG A 112 1.07 18.92 -34.38
N GLU A 113 0.03 18.41 -35.03
CA GLU A 113 -0.39 17.01 -34.89
C GLU A 113 0.67 16.03 -35.39
N LEU A 114 1.29 16.31 -36.55
CA LEU A 114 2.37 15.50 -37.09
C LEU A 114 3.57 15.46 -36.13
N ALA A 115 3.98 16.62 -35.60
CA ALA A 115 5.07 16.71 -34.63
C ALA A 115 4.77 15.95 -33.34
N LEU A 116 3.52 15.98 -32.86
CA LEU A 116 3.09 15.19 -31.70
C LEU A 116 3.10 13.69 -32.01
N ALA A 117 2.64 13.26 -33.19
CA ALA A 117 2.66 11.86 -33.59
C ALA A 117 4.09 11.30 -33.65
N ASP A 118 5.02 12.06 -34.23
CA ASP A 118 6.44 11.71 -34.26
C ASP A 118 7.03 11.65 -32.85
N PHE A 119 6.68 12.61 -32.00
CA PHE A 119 7.06 12.60 -30.58
C PHE A 119 6.56 11.34 -29.86
N TYR A 120 5.29 10.98 -29.98
CA TYR A 120 4.73 9.79 -29.32
C TYR A 120 5.45 8.52 -29.75
N LYS A 121 5.72 8.37 -31.05
CA LYS A 121 6.48 7.23 -31.58
C LYS A 121 7.88 7.17 -30.96
N GLN A 122 8.59 8.29 -30.95
CA GLN A 122 9.94 8.36 -30.39
C GLN A 122 9.96 8.11 -28.89
N TRP A 123 8.99 8.67 -28.15
CA TRP A 123 8.85 8.48 -26.71
C TRP A 123 8.71 7.01 -26.34
N VAL A 124 7.81 6.29 -27.02
CA VAL A 124 7.61 4.85 -26.77
C VAL A 124 8.91 4.06 -26.99
N LEU A 125 9.61 4.32 -28.09
CA LEU A 125 10.87 3.65 -28.41
C LEU A 125 11.97 3.95 -27.38
N GLN A 126 12.09 5.22 -26.96
CA GLN A 126 13.08 5.63 -25.97
C GLN A 126 12.80 5.07 -24.58
N GLU A 127 11.53 5.01 -24.19
CA GLU A 127 11.13 4.61 -22.84
C GLU A 127 10.96 3.09 -22.68
N THR A 128 11.04 2.33 -23.78
CA THR A 128 10.85 0.87 -23.79
C THR A 128 11.74 0.17 -22.75
N THR A 129 13.04 0.45 -22.75
CA THR A 129 13.97 -0.20 -21.79
C THR A 129 13.66 0.14 -20.33
N ARG A 130 13.29 1.40 -20.03
CA ARG A 130 12.88 1.79 -18.66
C ARG A 130 11.59 1.08 -18.26
N GLN A 131 10.63 0.97 -19.17
CA GLN A 131 9.36 0.30 -18.91
C GLN A 131 9.53 -1.22 -18.72
N GLU A 132 10.41 -1.86 -19.49
CA GLU A 132 10.75 -3.27 -19.33
C GLU A 132 11.43 -3.54 -17.98
N ASN A 133 12.39 -2.70 -17.61
CA ASN A 133 13.07 -2.78 -16.32
C ASN A 133 12.08 -2.59 -15.16
N TYR A 134 11.23 -1.58 -15.24
CA TYR A 134 10.14 -1.36 -14.29
C TYR A 134 9.23 -2.58 -14.19
N THR A 135 8.77 -3.12 -15.32
CA THR A 135 7.85 -4.26 -15.35
C THR A 135 8.48 -5.50 -14.72
N ARG A 136 9.77 -5.73 -14.97
CA ARG A 136 10.52 -6.84 -14.39
C ARG A 136 10.65 -6.68 -12.87
N GLU A 137 11.06 -5.50 -12.40
CA GLU A 137 11.18 -5.21 -10.96
C GLU A 137 9.85 -5.27 -10.23
N TRP A 138 8.80 -4.70 -10.83
CA TRP A 138 7.45 -4.75 -10.30
C TRP A 138 7.00 -6.19 -10.08
N ARG A 139 7.13 -7.05 -11.11
CA ARG A 139 6.77 -8.47 -10.99
C ARG A 139 7.57 -9.19 -9.92
N GLN A 140 8.87 -8.94 -9.84
CA GLN A 140 9.73 -9.55 -8.83
C GLN A 140 9.26 -9.16 -7.42
N ARG A 141 9.08 -7.86 -7.16
CA ARG A 141 8.66 -7.36 -5.84
C ARG A 141 7.24 -7.79 -5.47
N SER A 142 6.31 -7.82 -6.42
CA SER A 142 4.96 -8.35 -6.21
C SER A 142 4.99 -9.84 -5.87
N PHE A 143 5.85 -10.63 -6.51
CA PHE A 143 5.97 -12.06 -6.18
C PHE A 143 6.52 -12.26 -4.76
N GLU A 144 7.52 -11.48 -4.36
CA GLU A 144 8.05 -11.48 -3.00
C GLU A 144 6.98 -11.09 -1.97
N GLU A 145 6.16 -10.09 -2.27
CA GLU A 145 5.03 -9.69 -1.42
C GLU A 145 4.00 -10.81 -1.25
N ILE A 146 3.59 -11.46 -2.37
CA ILE A 146 2.66 -12.61 -2.34
C ILE A 146 3.22 -13.74 -1.49
N LYS A 147 4.52 -14.02 -1.60
CA LYS A 147 5.19 -15.06 -0.81
C LYS A 147 5.13 -14.75 0.70
N LEU A 148 5.38 -13.50 1.09
CA LEU A 148 5.28 -13.07 2.49
C LEU A 148 3.83 -13.12 2.99
N ALA A 149 2.89 -12.62 2.19
CA ALA A 149 1.46 -12.70 2.51
C ALA A 149 1.03 -14.14 2.76
N ALA A 150 1.40 -15.06 1.86
CA ALA A 150 1.10 -16.49 2.00
C ALA A 150 1.68 -17.08 3.30
N ARG A 151 2.92 -16.72 3.66
CA ARG A 151 3.54 -17.14 4.92
C ARG A 151 2.77 -16.64 6.14
N VAL A 152 2.40 -15.36 6.18
CA VAL A 152 1.64 -14.76 7.29
C VAL A 152 0.26 -15.39 7.41
N HIS A 153 -0.46 -15.57 6.30
CA HIS A 153 -1.77 -16.19 6.29
C HIS A 153 -1.72 -17.67 6.72
N TYR A 154 -0.67 -18.40 6.31
CA TYR A 154 -0.44 -19.77 6.78
C TYR A 154 -0.19 -19.82 8.29
N GLN A 155 0.68 -18.94 8.83
CA GLN A 155 0.94 -18.86 10.27
C GLN A 155 -0.34 -18.54 11.06
N LYS A 156 -1.17 -17.59 10.58
CA LYS A 156 -2.46 -17.27 11.18
C LYS A 156 -3.44 -18.45 11.13
N LEU A 157 -3.47 -19.20 10.02
CA LEU A 157 -4.30 -20.39 9.89
C LEU A 157 -3.87 -21.47 10.90
N VAL A 158 -2.57 -21.76 10.98
CA VAL A 158 -2.02 -22.74 11.92
C VAL A 158 -2.31 -22.35 13.36
N ALA A 159 -2.07 -21.08 13.73
CA ALA A 159 -2.40 -20.56 15.06
C ALA A 159 -3.90 -20.69 15.37
N ARG A 160 -4.78 -20.45 14.40
CA ARG A 160 -6.25 -20.61 14.60
C ARG A 160 -6.68 -22.07 14.76
N MET A 161 -6.02 -22.99 14.06
CA MET A 161 -6.39 -24.42 14.06
C MET A 161 -5.77 -25.18 15.23
N PHE A 162 -4.57 -24.79 15.68
CA PHE A 162 -3.76 -25.54 16.65
C PHE A 162 -3.31 -24.73 17.88
N GLY A 163 -3.59 -23.43 17.93
CA GLY A 163 -3.30 -22.56 19.08
C GLY A 163 -4.51 -22.37 19.99
N SER A 164 -4.43 -22.94 21.20
CA SER A 164 -5.06 -22.42 22.42
C SER A 164 -4.02 -21.66 23.23
#